data_AF-A0A947Y1K6-F1
#
_entry.id   AF-A0A947Y1K6-F1
#
_cell.length_a   1.000
_cell.length_b   1.000
_cell.length_c   1.000
_cell.angle_alpha   90.00
_cell.angle_beta   90.00
_cell.angle_gamma   90.00
#
_symmetry.space_group_name_H-M   'P 1'
#
loop_
_entity.id
_entity.type
_entity.pdbx_description
1 polymer ?
#
loop_
_entity_poly.entity_id
_entity_poly.type
_entity_poly.pdbx_seq_one_letter_code
_entity_poly.pdbx_strand_id
1 'polypeptide(L)' 'MHRIHHSVRIRERDSNYGVILSIWDRMLGTLTTWVEQEKIVIGLHREIEKLGFWGLLAQPFTRNTP' A
#
# COMPACT_ATOMS: atom_id res chain seq x y z
N MET A 1 5.06 11.23 0.21
CA MET A 1 3.99 10.90 1.19
C MET A 1 3.01 9.92 0.59
N HIS A 2 2.01 10.37 -0.19
CA HIS A 2 1.01 9.46 -0.77
C HIS A 2 1.61 8.38 -1.68
N ARG A 3 2.68 8.69 -2.44
CA ARG A 3 3.42 7.68 -3.22
C ARG A 3 4.06 6.57 -2.37
N ILE A 4 4.48 6.88 -1.14
CA ILE A 4 5.07 5.91 -0.20
C ILE A 4 4.00 4.91 0.24
N HIS A 5 2.77 5.38 0.47
CA HIS A 5 1.61 4.52 0.76
C HIS A 5 1.31 3.52 -0.36
N HIS A 6 1.67 3.83 -1.62
CA HIS A 6 1.49 2.92 -2.76
C HIS A 6 2.70 2.00 -3.00
N SER A 7 3.69 2.01 -2.12
CA SER A 7 4.87 1.17 -2.23
C SER A 7 4.52 -0.32 -2.16
N VAL A 8 5.26 -1.17 -2.87
CA VAL A 8 5.14 -2.63 -2.71
C VAL A 8 5.58 -3.11 -1.32
N ARG A 9 6.40 -2.32 -0.62
CA ARG A 9 6.96 -2.67 0.69
C ARG A 9 5.94 -2.36 1.77
N ILE A 10 5.53 -3.38 2.53
CA ILE A 10 4.49 -3.28 3.58
C ILE A 10 4.76 -2.13 4.56
N ARG A 11 6.01 -1.96 5.03
CA ARG A 11 6.37 -0.89 5.98
C ARG A 11 6.21 0.53 5.42
N GLU A 12 6.36 0.69 4.11
CA GLU A 12 6.17 1.96 3.41
C GLU A 12 4.68 2.16 3.09
N ARG A 13 4.04 1.09 2.61
CA ARG A 13 2.61 1.05 2.27
C ARG A 13 1.72 1.36 3.47
N ASP A 14 2.01 0.77 4.62
CA ASP A 14 1.19 0.88 5.83
C ASP A 14 1.54 2.17 6.62
N SER A 15 1.70 3.28 5.90
CA SER A 15 2.03 4.61 6.39
C SER A 15 1.37 5.69 5.53
N ASN A 16 1.32 6.94 6.01
CA ASN A 16 0.79 8.10 5.27
C ASN A 16 -0.65 7.90 4.73
N TYR A 17 -1.57 7.49 5.59
CA TYR A 17 -2.97 7.26 5.26
C TYR A 17 -3.72 8.57 4.93
N GLY A 18 -3.26 9.70 5.46
CA GLY A 18 -3.81 11.02 5.16
C GLY A 18 -3.52 11.45 3.73
N VAL A 19 -4.57 11.60 2.91
CA VAL A 19 -4.45 12.07 1.52
C VAL A 19 -4.20 13.58 1.44
N ILE A 20 -4.88 14.36 2.28
CA ILE A 20 -4.84 15.84 2.25
C ILE A 20 -4.12 16.40 3.49
N LEU A 21 -4.43 15.91 4.69
CA LEU A 21 -3.88 16.42 5.95
C LEU A 21 -3.04 15.36 6.65
N SER A 22 -1.75 15.64 6.85
CA SER A 22 -0.82 14.75 7.57
C SER A 22 -1.00 14.76 9.09
N ILE A 23 -1.93 15.55 9.63
CA ILE A 23 -2.16 15.65 11.08
C ILE A 23 -2.56 14.28 11.67
N TRP A 24 -3.37 13.52 10.93
CA TRP A 24 -3.79 12.18 11.35
C TRP A 24 -2.60 11.22 11.43
N ASP A 25 -1.71 11.25 10.44
CA ASP A 25 -0.51 10.41 10.43
C ASP A 25 0.49 10.79 11.53
N ARG A 26 0.56 12.08 11.89
CA ARG A 26 1.38 12.55 13.01
C ARG A 26 0.80 12.10 14.35
N MET A 27 -0.51 12.24 14.53
CA MET A 27 -1.21 11.85 15.75
C MET A 27 -1.16 10.34 16.00
N LEU A 28 -1.28 9.54 14.93
CA LEU A 28 -1.29 8.08 15.00
C LEU A 28 0.09 7.44 14.80
N GLY A 29 1.14 8.24 14.56
CA GLY A 29 2.51 7.75 14.40
C GLY A 29 2.76 7.00 13.09
N THR A 30 1.94 7.19 12.06
CA THR A 30 2.04 6.53 10.75
C THR A 30 2.72 7.41 9.69
N LEU A 31 3.33 8.53 10.11
CA LEU A 31 4.02 9.45 9.19
C LEU A 31 5.38 8.89 8.74
N THR A 32 5.56 8.69 7.44
CA THR A 32 6.85 8.29 6.84
C THR A 32 7.29 9.26 5.74
N THR A 33 8.44 9.91 5.92
CA THR A 33 8.98 10.91 4.97
C THR A 33 10.32 10.51 4.34
N TRP A 34 11.07 9.61 4.98
CA TRP A 34 12.47 9.32 4.64
C TRP A 34 12.60 8.11 3.69
N VAL A 35 11.96 8.18 2.53
CA VAL A 35 12.04 7.15 1.49
C VAL A 35 12.55 7.79 0.20
N GLU A 36 13.59 7.20 -0.40
CA GLU A 36 14.09 7.60 -1.71
C GLU A 36 13.00 7.43 -2.77
N GLN A 37 12.45 8.53 -3.27
CA GLN A 37 11.23 8.49 -4.08
C GLN A 37 11.44 7.74 -5.39
N GLU A 38 12.62 7.88 -6.00
CA GLU A 38 12.98 7.26 -7.28
C GLU A 38 12.99 5.73 -7.20
N LYS A 39 13.25 5.17 -6.00
CA LYS A 39 13.32 3.73 -5.75
C LYS A 39 11.98 3.11 -5.35
N ILE A 40 10.92 3.91 -5.19
CA ILE A 40 9.59 3.40 -4.83
C ILE A 40 8.99 2.71 -6.05
N VAL A 41 8.96 1.38 -5.97
CA VAL A 41 8.16 0.52 -6.85
C VAL A 41 6.72 0.59 -6.39
N ILE A 42 5.81 0.88 -7.31
CA ILE A 42 4.37 0.98 -7.05
C ILE A 42 3.71 -0.33 -7.49
N GLY A 43 2.79 -0.84 -6.67
CA GLY A 43 1.92 -1.96 -7.05
C GLY A 43 1.79 -3.03 -5.98
N LEU A 44 1.09 -4.10 -6.34
CA LEU A 44 0.93 -5.29 -5.53
C LEU A 44 1.87 -6.37 -6.07
N HIS A 45 2.79 -6.86 -5.25
CA HIS A 45 3.55 -8.09 -5.57
C HIS A 45 2.59 -9.28 -5.41
N ARG A 46 1.74 -9.49 -6.41
CA ARG A 46 0.79 -10.60 -6.49
C ARG A 46 0.74 -11.07 -7.92
N GLU A 47 0.60 -12.38 -8.09
CA GLU A 47 0.29 -13.00 -9.39
C GLU A 47 -1.18 -12.74 -9.78
N ILE A 48 -1.62 -11.47 -9.70
CA ILE A 48 -2.99 -11.04 -10.05
C ILE A 48 -3.28 -11.39 -11.51
N GLU A 49 -2.23 -11.37 -12.36
CA GLU A 49 -2.30 -11.74 -13.77
C GLU A 49 -2.83 -13.16 -14.02
N LYS A 50 -2.77 -14.06 -13.02
CA LYS A 50 -3.29 -15.43 -13.15
C LYS A 50 -4.77 -15.57 -12.77
N LEU A 51 -5.42 -14.50 -12.30
CA LEU A 51 -6.80 -14.54 -11.83
C LEU A 51 -7.78 -13.95 -12.86
N GLY A 52 -8.80 -14.73 -13.24
CA GLY A 52 -9.95 -14.22 -14.01
C GLY A 52 -10.87 -13.34 -13.15
N PHE A 53 -11.86 -12.70 -13.77
CA PHE A 53 -12.81 -11.77 -13.13
C PHE A 53 -13.36 -12.26 -11.77
N TRP A 54 -13.87 -13.49 -11.71
CA TRP A 54 -14.41 -14.06 -10.47
C TRP A 54 -13.33 -14.33 -9.41
N GLY A 55 -12.11 -14.68 -9.84
CA GLY A 55 -10.97 -14.87 -8.95
C GLY A 55 -10.54 -13.55 -8.29
N LEU A 56 -10.64 -12.42 -9.01
CA LEU A 56 -10.37 -11.09 -8.47
C LEU A 56 -11.40 -10.69 -7.40
N LEU A 57 -12.69 -10.93 -7.66
CA LEU A 57 -13.75 -10.62 -6.70
C LEU A 57 -13.70 -11.48 -5.43
N ALA A 58 -13.31 -12.75 -5.56
CA ALA A 58 -13.18 -13.65 -4.41
C ALA A 58 -11.91 -13.38 -3.58
N GLN A 59 -10.91 -12.69 -4.14
CA GLN A 59 -9.59 -12.51 -3.54
C GLN A 59 -9.62 -12.00 -2.08
N PRO A 60 -10.42 -10.98 -1.70
CA PRO A 60 -10.46 -10.46 -0.33
C PRO A 60 -10.92 -11.48 0.72
N PHE A 61 -11.60 -12.55 0.29
CA PHE A 61 -12.19 -13.58 1.15
C PHE A 61 -11.40 -14.89 1.15
N THR A 62 -10.33 -14.97 0.35
CA THR A 62 -9.44 -16.14 0.29
C THR A 62 -8.19 -15.89 1.15
N ARG A 63 -7.63 -16.95 1.74
CA ARG A 63 -6.49 -16.91 2.69
C ARG A 63 -5.17 -16.37 2.14
N ASN A 64 -5.15 -15.85 0.91
CA ASN A 64 -4.04 -15.11 0.33
C ASN A 64 -4.19 -13.59 0.56
N THR A 65 -4.86 -13.17 1.62
CA THR A 65 -4.69 -11.83 2.18
C THR A 65 -3.42 -11.81 3.04
N PRO A 66 -2.58 -10.75 2.94
CA PRO A 66 -1.29 -10.70 3.63
C PRO A 66 -1.44 -10.75 5.14
#